data_AF-A0A1V9X0H2-F1
#
_entry.id   AF-A0A1V9X0H2-F1
#
_cell.length_a   1.000
_cell.length_b   1.000
_cell.length_c   1.000
_cell.angle_alpha   90.00
_cell.angle_beta   90.00
_cell.angle_gamma   90.00
#
_symmetry.space_group_name_H-M   'P 1'
#
loop_
_entity.id
_entity.type
_entity.pdbx_description
1 polymer ?
#
loop_
_entity_poly.entity_id
_entity_poly.type
_entity_poly.pdbx_seq_one_letter_code
_entity_poly.pdbx_strand_id
1 'polypeptide(L)'
;MAYNPWTSGAPSDSEAPVSRTHVIFNTDAYLKIYPYCKAILHSERVKDDENFEDVKLVALAVVFAELCRVANDLKQPTAIASRNLIDEALRVRRQNLESQILTHNYEIFASLSEGRKEDLIVEQALLTQELGCCVAVVTDETLLRLNLPRRGVPVLSVTEFLARFHWLTPAVIADIGDDIALMGEVECA
;
A
#
# COMPACT_ATOMS: atom_id res chain seq x y z
N MET A 1 -50.69 0.33 -39.47
CA MET A 1 -50.09 0.75 -38.19
C MET A 1 -49.19 -0.38 -37.73
N ALA A 2 -47.88 -0.26 -37.90
CA ALA A 2 -46.90 -1.28 -37.55
C ALA A 2 -46.27 -0.95 -36.20
N TYR A 3 -46.32 -1.90 -35.27
CA TYR A 3 -45.70 -1.83 -33.95
C TYR A 3 -44.21 -2.17 -34.10
N ASN A 4 -43.30 -1.29 -33.69
CA ASN A 4 -41.86 -1.51 -33.77
C ASN A 4 -41.29 -1.68 -32.34
N PRO A 5 -40.81 -2.88 -31.93
CA PRO A 5 -40.51 -3.19 -30.53
C PRO A 5 -39.05 -2.89 -30.09
N TRP A 6 -38.35 -1.97 -30.75
CA TRP A 6 -36.93 -1.70 -30.49
C TRP A 6 -36.64 -0.24 -30.19
N THR A 7 -37.14 0.27 -29.06
CA THR A 7 -36.58 1.46 -28.41
C THR A 7 -36.60 1.28 -26.90
N SER A 8 -35.91 0.25 -26.43
CA SER A 8 -35.47 0.18 -25.04
C SER A 8 -34.05 0.74 -25.00
N GLY A 9 -33.93 2.06 -24.82
CA GLY A 9 -32.66 2.66 -24.45
C GLY A 9 -32.31 2.20 -23.04
N ALA A 10 -31.53 1.13 -22.95
CA ALA A 10 -30.79 0.84 -21.73
C ALA A 10 -29.61 1.84 -21.67
N PRO A 11 -29.45 2.62 -20.60
CA PRO A 11 -28.13 3.14 -20.28
C PRO A 11 -27.30 1.95 -19.79
N SER A 12 -26.56 1.32 -20.71
CA SER A 12 -25.53 0.35 -20.39
C SER A 12 -24.26 1.11 -20.02
N ASP A 13 -24.16 1.53 -18.75
CA ASP A 13 -22.89 1.93 -18.14
C ASP A 13 -22.97 1.59 -16.65
N SER A 14 -23.25 0.32 -16.33
CA SER A 14 -22.80 -0.22 -15.06
C SER A 14 -21.39 -0.75 -15.29
N GLU A 15 -20.40 0.15 -15.33
CA GLU A 15 -19.02 -0.25 -15.02
C GLU A 15 -19.10 -1.03 -13.71
N ALA A 16 -18.84 -2.34 -13.78
CA ALA A 16 -18.72 -3.14 -12.57
C ALA A 16 -17.70 -2.41 -11.67
N PRO A 17 -17.99 -2.23 -10.37
CA PRO A 17 -17.07 -1.49 -9.50
C PRO A 17 -15.69 -2.13 -9.61
N VAL A 18 -14.72 -1.36 -10.08
CA VAL A 18 -13.32 -1.81 -10.15
C VAL A 18 -12.95 -2.28 -8.75
N SER A 19 -12.63 -3.57 -8.62
CA SER A 19 -12.25 -4.19 -7.36
C SER A 19 -11.03 -3.44 -6.81
N ARG A 20 -11.23 -2.65 -5.76
CA ARG A 20 -10.16 -1.87 -5.13
C ARG A 20 -9.41 -2.72 -4.12
N THR A 21 -8.12 -2.90 -4.34
CA THR A 21 -7.24 -3.66 -3.45
C THR A 21 -6.54 -2.75 -2.46
N HIS A 22 -6.70 -3.07 -1.17
CA HIS A 22 -6.06 -2.42 -0.04
C HIS A 22 -4.74 -3.13 0.24
N VAL A 23 -3.63 -2.42 0.08
CA VAL A 23 -2.30 -2.97 0.23
C VAL A 23 -1.68 -2.47 1.52
N ILE A 24 -1.30 -3.40 2.39
CA ILE A 24 -0.57 -3.13 3.63
C ILE A 24 0.90 -3.53 3.39
N PHE A 25 1.83 -2.60 3.60
CA PHE A 25 3.26 -2.90 3.57
C PHE A 25 3.78 -3.00 5.00
N ASN A 26 4.58 -4.00 5.32
CA ASN A 26 5.42 -3.93 6.52
C ASN A 26 6.57 -2.92 6.30
N THR A 27 7.30 -2.58 7.37
CA THR A 27 8.38 -1.58 7.31
C THR A 27 9.41 -1.91 6.23
N ASP A 28 9.91 -3.14 6.18
CA ASP A 28 10.97 -3.52 5.23
C ASP A 28 10.51 -3.48 3.78
N ALA A 29 9.28 -3.93 3.50
CA ALA A 29 8.72 -3.78 2.16
C ALA A 29 8.60 -2.29 1.80
N TYR A 30 8.13 -1.45 2.73
CA TYR A 30 8.01 -0.01 2.49
C TYR A 30 9.34 0.62 2.09
N LEU A 31 10.43 0.25 2.77
CA LEU A 31 11.78 0.74 2.47
C LEU A 31 12.30 0.18 1.14
N LYS A 32 12.13 -1.12 0.87
CA LYS A 32 12.63 -1.77 -0.35
C LYS A 32 11.98 -1.26 -1.63
N ILE A 33 10.70 -0.89 -1.58
CA ILE A 33 9.92 -0.45 -2.75
C ILE A 33 9.25 0.91 -2.55
N TYR A 34 9.92 1.80 -1.81
CA TYR A 34 9.48 3.19 -1.59
C TYR A 34 8.96 3.88 -2.86
N PRO A 35 9.64 3.81 -4.03
CA PRO A 35 9.17 4.48 -5.24
C PRO A 35 7.78 3.99 -5.69
N TYR A 36 7.46 2.71 -5.48
CA TYR A 36 6.13 2.17 -5.77
C TYR A 36 5.09 2.63 -4.74
N CYS A 37 5.46 2.76 -3.46
CA CYS A 37 4.57 3.36 -2.44
C CYS A 37 4.24 4.81 -2.80
N LYS A 38 5.23 5.59 -3.22
CA LYS A 38 5.05 6.95 -3.76
C LYS A 38 4.15 6.96 -4.98
N ALA A 39 4.39 6.07 -5.95
CA ALA A 39 3.56 5.95 -7.14
C ALA A 39 2.10 5.64 -6.80
N ILE A 40 1.78 4.78 -5.83
CA ILE A 40 0.39 4.53 -5.41
C ILE A 40 -0.28 5.83 -4.89
N LEU A 41 0.44 6.58 -4.05
CA LEU A 41 -0.10 7.78 -3.40
C LEU A 41 -0.24 8.98 -4.35
N HIS A 42 0.61 9.03 -5.38
CA HIS A 42 0.66 10.12 -6.36
C HIS A 42 0.01 9.78 -7.71
N SER A 43 -0.31 8.51 -7.97
CA SER A 43 -0.95 8.10 -9.22
C SER A 43 -2.35 8.71 -9.35
N GLU A 44 -2.46 9.70 -10.21
CA GLU A 44 -3.72 10.18 -10.74
C GLU A 44 -4.19 9.20 -11.82
N ARG A 45 -4.62 8.00 -11.39
CA ARG A 45 -5.33 7.00 -12.20
C ARG A 45 -4.73 6.79 -13.60
N VAL A 46 -3.69 5.97 -13.69
CA VAL A 46 -3.27 5.41 -15.00
C VAL A 46 -4.32 4.38 -15.44
N LYS A 47 -5.45 4.85 -15.99
CA LYS A 47 -6.56 4.00 -16.43
C LYS A 47 -6.29 3.26 -17.75
N ASP A 48 -5.16 3.55 -18.39
CA ASP A 48 -4.89 3.13 -19.77
C ASP A 48 -4.18 1.76 -19.87
N ASP A 49 -3.90 1.09 -18.74
CA ASP A 49 -3.34 -0.28 -18.73
C ASP A 49 -4.46 -1.32 -18.59
N GLU A 50 -4.47 -2.34 -19.45
CA GLU A 50 -5.45 -3.44 -19.42
C GLU A 50 -5.37 -4.27 -18.12
N ASN A 51 -4.24 -4.21 -17.40
CA ASN A 51 -4.03 -4.84 -16.10
C ASN A 51 -4.21 -3.87 -14.93
N PHE A 52 -4.78 -2.69 -15.17
CA PHE A 52 -5.00 -1.69 -14.13
C PHE A 52 -5.84 -2.27 -13.00
N GLU A 53 -5.31 -2.17 -11.78
CA GLU A 53 -6.00 -2.53 -10.55
C GLU A 53 -6.08 -1.26 -9.70
N ASP A 54 -7.28 -0.91 -9.21
CA ASP A 54 -7.41 0.24 -8.30
C ASP A 54 -6.79 -0.14 -6.96
N VAL A 55 -5.72 0.55 -6.55
CA VAL A 55 -4.94 0.22 -5.36
C VAL A 55 -5.00 1.35 -4.35
N LYS A 56 -5.24 0.98 -3.09
CA LYS A 56 -5.21 1.88 -1.94
C LYS A 56 -4.14 1.43 -0.95
N LEU A 57 -3.24 2.32 -0.58
CA LEU A 57 -2.25 2.04 0.46
C LEU A 57 -2.91 2.18 1.83
N VAL A 58 -2.78 1.16 2.67
CA VAL A 58 -3.22 1.20 4.07
C VAL A 58 -2.02 1.49 4.95
N ALA A 59 -1.96 2.70 5.51
CA ALA A 59 -0.90 3.07 6.43
C ALA A 59 -1.29 2.68 7.87
N LEU A 60 -0.53 1.72 8.42
CA LEU A 60 -0.70 1.26 9.80
C LEU A 60 0.15 2.10 10.75
N ALA A 61 -0.41 2.47 11.91
CA ALA A 61 0.31 3.23 12.93
C ALA A 61 1.60 2.55 13.40
N VAL A 62 1.59 1.22 13.50
CA VAL A 62 2.77 0.43 13.90
C VAL A 62 3.92 0.51 12.89
N VAL A 63 3.60 0.48 11.59
CA VAL A 63 4.59 0.60 10.52
C VAL A 63 5.11 2.03 10.46
N PHE A 64 4.22 3.02 10.57
CA PHE A 64 4.61 4.43 10.58
C PHE A 64 5.51 4.78 11.78
N ALA A 65 5.21 4.25 12.96
CA ALA A 65 6.04 4.42 14.15
C ALA A 65 7.43 3.83 13.95
N GLU A 66 7.53 2.65 13.34
CA GLU A 66 8.80 2.03 13.03
C GLU A 66 9.59 2.82 11.98
N LEU A 67 8.93 3.32 10.93
CA LEU A 67 9.57 4.22 9.95
C LEU A 67 10.09 5.50 10.62
N CYS A 68 9.35 6.07 11.57
CA CYS A 68 9.81 7.21 12.35
C CYS A 68 11.05 6.86 13.19
N ARG A 69 11.06 5.70 13.84
CA ARG A 69 12.20 5.21 14.61
C ARG A 69 13.43 5.03 13.72
N VAL A 70 13.30 4.35 12.58
CA VAL A 70 14.38 4.16 11.61
C VAL A 70 14.88 5.50 11.06
N ALA A 71 13.98 6.42 10.73
CA ALA A 71 14.32 7.76 10.25
C ALA A 71 15.08 8.60 11.28
N ASN A 72 14.78 8.46 12.58
CA ASN A 72 15.39 9.27 13.64
C ASN A 72 16.68 8.62 14.18
N ASP A 73 16.64 7.32 14.45
CA ASP A 73 17.74 6.58 15.10
C ASP A 73 18.83 6.20 14.09
N LEU A 74 18.42 5.65 12.94
CA LEU A 74 19.34 5.18 11.90
C LEU A 74 19.59 6.23 10.83
N LYS A 75 18.81 7.32 10.83
CA LYS A 75 18.88 8.42 9.85
C LYS A 75 18.84 7.94 8.41
N GLN A 76 18.17 6.82 8.17
CA GLN A 76 18.06 6.22 6.86
C GLN A 76 17.26 7.16 5.93
N PRO A 77 17.85 7.69 4.86
CA PRO A 77 17.16 8.63 3.96
C PRO A 77 15.86 8.06 3.38
N THR A 78 15.80 6.78 3.01
CA THR A 78 14.56 6.14 2.56
C THR A 78 13.46 6.15 3.62
N ALA A 79 13.81 5.93 4.89
CA ALA A 79 12.85 5.99 5.99
C ALA A 79 12.36 7.44 6.24
N ILE A 80 13.26 8.42 6.15
CA ILE A 80 12.90 9.84 6.24
C ILE A 80 11.95 10.22 5.11
N ALA A 81 12.25 9.80 3.88
CA ALA A 81 11.41 10.03 2.71
C ALA A 81 10.04 9.33 2.84
N SER A 82 10.01 8.09 3.33
CA SER A 82 8.79 7.32 3.57
C SER A 82 7.89 7.96 4.62
N ARG A 83 8.47 8.39 5.75
CA ARG A 83 7.75 9.14 6.79
C ARG A 83 7.13 10.41 6.21
N ASN A 84 7.94 11.23 5.54
CA ASN A 84 7.49 12.50 4.97
C ASN A 84 6.40 12.29 3.90
N LEU A 85 6.51 11.22 3.11
CA LEU A 85 5.49 10.83 2.12
C LEU A 85 4.15 10.51 2.77
N ILE A 86 4.16 9.70 3.84
CA ILE A 86 2.92 9.37 4.58
C ILE A 86 2.35 10.63 5.24
N ASP A 87 3.17 11.42 5.93
CA ASP A 87 2.75 12.68 6.56
C ASP A 87 2.11 13.64 5.56
N GLU A 88 2.72 13.80 4.39
CA GLU A 88 2.17 14.62 3.32
C GLU A 88 0.83 14.09 2.81
N ALA A 89 0.75 12.77 2.58
CA ALA A 89 -0.45 12.13 2.08
C ALA A 89 -1.62 12.26 3.07
N LEU A 90 -1.36 12.20 4.38
CA LEU A 90 -2.33 12.46 5.43
C LEU A 90 -2.80 13.92 5.43
N ARG A 91 -1.84 14.86 5.37
CA ARG A 91 -2.12 16.31 5.38
C ARG A 91 -3.00 16.74 4.21
N VAL A 92 -2.70 16.23 3.02
CA VAL A 92 -3.43 16.54 1.76
C VAL A 92 -4.69 15.68 1.60
N ARG A 93 -4.93 14.70 2.50
CA ARG A 93 -6.04 13.73 2.43
C ARG A 93 -6.09 13.00 1.09
N ARG A 94 -4.97 12.42 0.68
CA ARG A 94 -4.85 11.64 -0.57
C ARG A 94 -5.89 10.53 -0.59
N GLN A 95 -6.66 10.44 -1.67
CA GLN A 95 -7.73 9.46 -1.82
C GLN A 95 -7.22 8.01 -1.87
N ASN A 96 -5.96 7.80 -2.24
CA ASN A 96 -5.31 6.49 -2.33
C ASN A 96 -4.61 6.08 -1.03
N LEU A 97 -4.78 6.86 0.05
CA LEU A 97 -4.34 6.51 1.39
C LEU A 97 -5.55 6.18 2.27
N GLU A 98 -5.54 4.99 2.87
CA GLU A 98 -6.39 4.67 4.01
C GLU A 98 -5.52 4.74 5.27
N SER A 99 -5.79 5.71 6.14
CA SER A 99 -5.04 5.87 7.37
C SER A 99 -5.74 5.16 8.52
N GLN A 100 -5.20 4.01 8.95
CA GLN A 100 -5.56 3.38 10.22
C GLN A 100 -4.68 3.92 11.36
N ILE A 101 -4.34 5.22 11.29
CA ILE A 101 -3.52 5.88 12.31
C ILE A 101 -4.41 6.15 13.51
N LEU A 102 -4.58 5.13 14.34
CA LEU A 102 -5.22 5.24 15.63
C LEU A 102 -4.26 6.01 16.56
N THR A 103 -4.55 7.31 16.70
CA THR A 103 -4.09 8.25 17.74
C THR A 103 -2.74 8.97 17.52
N HIS A 104 -2.64 10.17 18.10
CA HIS A 104 -1.45 11.04 18.16
C HIS A 104 -0.29 10.42 18.97
N ASN A 105 -0.37 9.14 19.33
CA ASN A 105 0.55 8.46 20.24
C ASN A 105 1.18 7.23 19.60
N TYR A 106 1.43 7.27 18.28
CA TYR A 106 2.00 6.15 17.54
C TYR A 106 3.41 5.77 18.04
N GLU A 107 4.11 6.68 18.73
CA GLU A 107 5.43 6.42 19.34
C GLU A 107 5.42 5.23 20.29
N ILE A 108 4.29 4.91 20.93
CA ILE A 108 4.17 3.72 21.78
C ILE A 108 4.47 2.43 21.00
N PHE A 109 4.13 2.39 19.71
CA PHE A 109 4.30 1.21 18.86
C PHE A 109 5.77 0.96 18.48
N ALA A 110 6.61 2.00 18.46
CA ALA A 110 8.03 1.87 18.15
C ALA A 110 8.77 1.00 19.19
N SER A 111 8.25 0.95 20.42
CA SER A 111 8.84 0.18 21.53
C SER A 111 8.40 -1.28 21.59
N LEU A 112 7.46 -1.69 20.73
CA LEU A 112 6.97 -3.08 20.69
C LEU A 112 8.03 -4.04 20.16
N SER A 113 7.96 -5.30 20.59
CA SER A 113 8.76 -6.36 19.98
C SER A 113 8.27 -6.64 18.55
N GLU A 114 9.16 -7.14 17.69
CA GLU A 114 8.84 -7.45 16.29
C GLU A 114 7.62 -8.38 16.16
N GLY A 115 7.56 -9.46 16.95
CA GLY A 115 6.40 -10.35 16.94
C GLY A 115 5.08 -9.66 17.31
N ARG A 116 5.09 -8.64 18.18
CA ARG A 116 3.89 -7.84 18.47
C ARG A 116 3.55 -6.86 17.36
N LYS A 117 4.53 -6.34 16.62
CA LYS A 117 4.26 -5.51 15.44
C LYS A 117 3.62 -6.34 14.34
N GLU A 118 4.12 -7.55 14.12
CA GLU A 118 3.54 -8.51 13.17
C GLU A 118 2.11 -8.91 13.55
N ASP A 119 1.86 -9.22 14.82
CA ASP A 119 0.50 -9.51 15.32
C ASP A 119 -0.46 -8.34 14.97
N LEU A 120 -0.03 -7.10 15.18
CA LEU A 120 -0.83 -5.93 14.84
C LEU A 120 -1.07 -5.78 13.33
N ILE A 121 -0.07 -6.07 12.49
CA ILE A 121 -0.25 -6.09 11.03
C ILE A 121 -1.30 -7.13 10.64
N VAL A 122 -1.25 -8.32 11.24
CA VAL A 122 -2.23 -9.38 11.03
C VAL A 122 -3.62 -8.93 11.43
N GLU A 123 -3.79 -8.43 12.67
CA GLU A 123 -5.07 -7.97 13.18
C GLU A 123 -5.68 -6.91 12.26
N GLN A 124 -4.89 -5.95 11.81
CA GLN A 124 -5.35 -4.89 10.92
C GLN A 124 -5.72 -5.38 9.53
N ALA A 125 -4.98 -6.35 8.98
CA ALA A 125 -5.32 -6.97 7.71
C ALA A 125 -6.66 -7.70 7.77
N LEU A 126 -6.92 -8.43 8.87
CA LEU A 126 -8.19 -9.14 9.09
C LEU A 126 -9.34 -8.16 9.28
N LEU A 127 -9.17 -7.13 10.11
CA LEU A 127 -10.19 -6.08 10.30
C LEU A 127 -10.55 -5.42 8.96
N THR A 128 -9.54 -5.10 8.14
CA THR A 128 -9.77 -4.50 6.82
C THR A 128 -10.52 -5.46 5.90
N GLN A 129 -10.24 -6.76 5.96
CA GLN A 129 -10.97 -7.79 5.21
C GLN A 129 -12.41 -7.97 5.71
N GLU A 130 -12.64 -7.94 7.03
CA GLU A 130 -13.98 -8.04 7.65
C GLU A 130 -14.88 -6.87 7.28
N LEU A 131 -14.30 -5.69 7.00
CA LEU A 131 -15.00 -4.53 6.44
C LEU A 131 -15.38 -4.71 4.96
N GLY A 132 -15.09 -5.87 4.36
CA GLY A 132 -15.44 -6.22 2.99
C GLY A 132 -14.43 -5.73 1.94
N CYS A 133 -13.27 -5.24 2.36
CA CYS A 133 -12.24 -4.81 1.43
C CYS A 133 -11.41 -5.99 0.92
N CYS A 134 -11.01 -5.95 -0.36
CA CYS A 134 -9.95 -6.84 -0.85
C CYS A 134 -8.62 -6.37 -0.26
N VAL A 135 -7.93 -7.23 0.51
CA VAL A 135 -6.68 -6.87 1.20
C VAL A 135 -5.54 -7.75 0.70
N ALA A 136 -4.36 -7.16 0.56
CA ALA A 136 -3.11 -7.89 0.36
C ALA A 136 -2.03 -7.30 1.28
N VAL A 137 -1.22 -8.16 1.90
CA VAL A 137 -0.07 -7.74 2.70
C VAL A 137 1.20 -7.99 1.89
N VAL A 138 2.06 -6.97 1.78
CA VAL A 138 3.34 -7.06 1.09
C VAL A 138 4.45 -7.15 2.12
N THR A 139 5.15 -8.28 2.12
CA THR A 139 6.22 -8.58 3.06
C THR A 139 7.01 -9.81 2.63
N ASP A 140 8.31 -9.80 2.91
CA ASP A 140 9.16 -10.98 2.80
C ASP A 140 9.32 -11.72 4.15
N GLU A 141 8.69 -11.22 5.22
CA GLU A 141 8.82 -11.77 6.57
C GLU A 141 8.16 -13.14 6.71
N THR A 142 8.92 -14.09 7.25
CA THR A 142 8.51 -15.50 7.30
C THR A 142 7.24 -15.70 8.13
N LEU A 143 7.14 -15.03 9.29
CA LEU A 143 6.01 -15.19 10.20
C LEU A 143 4.71 -14.68 9.59
N LEU A 144 4.73 -13.49 8.98
CA LEU A 144 3.57 -12.93 8.27
C LEU A 144 3.15 -13.81 7.08
N ARG A 145 4.12 -14.30 6.29
CA ARG A 145 3.88 -15.20 5.16
C ARG A 145 3.27 -16.54 5.56
N LEU A 146 3.53 -17.03 6.78
CA LEU A 146 2.92 -18.26 7.28
C LEU A 146 1.53 -18.03 7.90
N ASN A 147 1.33 -16.89 8.58
CA ASN A 147 0.16 -16.64 9.40
C ASN A 147 -1.05 -16.10 8.62
N LEU A 148 -0.84 -15.21 7.64
CA LEU A 148 -1.92 -14.54 6.93
C LEU A 148 -2.66 -15.43 5.92
N PRO A 149 -2.00 -16.29 5.11
CA PRO A 149 -2.71 -17.15 4.16
C PRO A 149 -3.65 -18.15 4.84
N ARG A 150 -3.29 -18.62 6.04
CA ARG A 150 -4.13 -19.51 6.87
C ARG A 150 -5.44 -18.84 7.30
N ARG A 151 -5.50 -17.52 7.26
CA ARG A 151 -6.68 -16.70 7.59
C ARG A 151 -7.34 -16.10 6.36
N GLY A 152 -6.95 -16.54 5.15
CA GLY A 152 -7.55 -16.08 3.90
C GLY A 152 -7.11 -14.70 3.43
N VAL A 153 -6.03 -14.15 4.00
CA VAL A 153 -5.44 -12.88 3.53
C VAL A 153 -4.28 -13.17 2.57
N PRO A 154 -4.35 -12.72 1.32
CA PRO A 154 -3.24 -12.77 0.37
C PRO A 154 -1.97 -12.10 0.93
N VAL A 155 -0.84 -12.79 0.76
CA VAL A 155 0.49 -12.23 1.05
C VAL A 155 1.31 -12.25 -0.22
N LEU A 156 1.96 -11.13 -0.50
CA LEU A 156 2.86 -10.96 -1.63
C LEU A 156 4.27 -10.68 -1.08
N SER A 157 5.27 -11.39 -1.59
CA SER A 157 6.66 -10.93 -1.51
C SER A 157 6.83 -9.61 -2.26
N VAL A 158 7.94 -8.92 -2.01
CA VAL A 158 8.29 -7.70 -2.75
C VAL A 158 8.32 -7.98 -4.26
N THR A 159 8.91 -9.10 -4.68
CA THR A 159 8.99 -9.49 -6.09
C THR A 159 7.61 -9.80 -6.70
N GLU A 160 6.75 -10.52 -5.97
CA GLU A 160 5.37 -10.82 -6.42
C GLU A 160 4.55 -9.54 -6.55
N PHE A 161 4.73 -8.58 -5.64
CA PHE A 161 4.11 -7.28 -5.73
C PHE A 161 4.55 -6.53 -7.00
N LEU A 162 5.85 -6.43 -7.25
CA LEU A 162 6.39 -5.75 -8.44
C LEU A 162 5.88 -6.38 -9.74
N ALA A 163 5.79 -7.71 -9.80
CA ALA A 163 5.27 -8.42 -10.96
C ALA A 163 3.77 -8.17 -11.18
N ARG A 164 2.97 -8.13 -10.10
CA ARG A 164 1.52 -7.89 -10.18
C ARG A 164 1.18 -6.44 -10.55
N PHE A 165 1.88 -5.49 -9.94
CA PHE A 165 1.64 -4.06 -10.11
C PHE A 165 2.65 -3.41 -11.05
N HIS A 166 3.11 -4.15 -12.06
CA HIS A 166 4.11 -3.69 -13.03
C HIS A 166 3.66 -2.43 -13.79
N TRP A 167 2.34 -2.21 -13.92
CA TRP A 167 1.74 -1.02 -14.53
C TRP A 167 2.03 0.28 -13.76
N LEU A 168 2.51 0.22 -12.50
CA LEU A 168 3.02 1.40 -11.77
C LEU A 168 4.42 1.82 -12.23
N THR A 169 5.15 0.95 -12.92
CA THR A 169 6.55 1.19 -13.30
C THR A 169 6.76 2.45 -14.13
N PRO A 170 5.89 2.83 -15.10
CA PRO A 170 6.04 4.10 -15.81
C PRO A 170 5.98 5.33 -14.88
N ALA A 171 5.10 5.32 -13.87
CA ALA A 171 5.02 6.39 -12.88
C ALA A 171 6.26 6.42 -11.98
N VAL A 172 6.78 5.26 -11.60
CA VAL A 172 8.05 5.14 -10.86
C VAL A 172 9.23 5.68 -11.68
N ILE A 173 9.29 5.36 -12.98
CA ILE A 173 10.36 5.83 -13.86
C ILE A 173 10.28 7.34 -14.08
N ALA A 174 9.09 7.93 -14.12
CA ALA A 174 8.92 9.38 -14.28
C ALA A 174 9.60 10.17 -13.15
N ASP A 175 9.57 9.63 -11.92
CA ASP A 175 10.13 10.25 -10.72
C ASP A 175 11.52 9.71 -10.33
N ILE A 176 12.11 8.82 -11.15
CA ILE A 176 13.33 8.09 -10.78
C ILE A 176 14.52 9.01 -10.52
N GLY A 177 14.58 10.17 -11.19
CA GLY A 177 15.64 11.15 -10.98
C GLY A 177 15.69 11.68 -9.56
N ASP A 178 14.51 11.86 -8.93
CA ASP A 178 14.39 12.34 -7.56
C ASP A 178 14.63 11.20 -6.55
N ASP A 179 14.29 9.96 -6.93
CA ASP A 179 14.33 8.80 -6.04
C ASP A 179 15.64 7.99 -6.12
N ILE A 180 16.50 8.22 -7.13
CA ILE A 180 17.79 7.50 -7.33
C ILE A 180 18.69 7.59 -6.09
N ALA A 181 18.69 8.72 -5.39
CA ALA A 181 19.49 8.90 -4.18
C ALA A 181 19.02 8.04 -2.99
N LEU A 182 17.79 7.53 -3.06
CA LEU A 182 17.17 6.65 -2.06
C LEU A 182 17.31 5.16 -2.45
N MET A 183 17.60 4.88 -3.72
CA MET A 183 17.79 3.50 -4.20
C MET A 183 19.23 3.03 -3.95
N GLY A 184 19.39 1.92 -3.23
CA GLY A 184 20.71 1.31 -2.99
C GLY A 184 21.33 1.60 -1.63
N GLU A 185 20.53 2.07 -0.65
CA GLU A 185 20.91 2.02 0.75
C GLU A 185 21.10 0.55 1.17
N VAL A 186 22.35 0.10 1.16
CA VAL A 186 22.73 -1.21 1.70
C VAL A 186 22.51 -1.16 3.22
N GLU A 187 21.81 -2.16 3.75
CA GLU A 187 21.68 -2.40 5.20
C GLU A 187 23.04 -2.20 5.87
N CYS A 188 23.21 -1.11 6.62
CA CYS A 188 24.36 -0.98 7.49
C CYS A 188 24.13 -1.94 8.66
N ALA A 189 24.86 -3.05 8.60
CA ALA A 189 24.95 -4.09 9.62
C ALA A 189 25.31 -3.57 11.01
#